data_AF-A0A354I371-F1
#
_entry.id   AF-A0A354I371-F1
#
_cell.length_a   1.000
_cell.length_b   1.000
_cell.length_c   1.000
_cell.angle_alpha   90.00
_cell.angle_beta   90.00
_cell.angle_gamma   90.00
#
_symmetry.space_group_name_H-M   'P 1'
#
loop_
_entity.id
_entity.type
_entity.pdbx_description
1 polymer ?
#
loop_
_entity_poly.entity_id
_entity_poly.type
_entity_poly.pdbx_seq_one_letter_code
_entity_poly.pdbx_strand_id
1 'polypeptide(L)'
;MIGFMPSIYKDELVYSWFARYYVHSGHPAYVFAIEDLLERKNTRPDLEFISHLNLHAREIITKMIPMEELVLYHTMFPCYRFAENTRLCNALKSMTDSGEDAHHLLPVSKNRLGEQHHYIKYCPVCAAEAREAYGETYFTRSANIRNVDICAKHSCRLKNTNIEISGKQSARLYVAETEIKDVEPEFVKNGRELQFAQYMTEVFQKPIEMDNKTGIGEFLNSKLEGTKYLSARGKARNITLLFNEFMDFYKTLPNQGLTKLSQMQKIFTG
;
A
#
# COMPACT_ATOMS: atom_id res chain seq x y z
N MET A 1 -23.16 7.42 17.32
CA MET A 1 -23.44 5.99 17.61
C MET A 1 -23.72 5.33 16.28
N ILE A 2 -23.02 4.25 15.96
CA ILE A 2 -23.06 3.63 14.63
C ILE A 2 -24.34 2.79 14.53
N GLY A 3 -25.34 3.31 13.81
CA GLY A 3 -26.60 2.58 13.53
C GLY A 3 -26.55 1.72 12.27
N PHE A 4 -25.58 1.97 11.40
CA PHE A 4 -25.39 1.31 10.10
C PHE A 4 -23.90 1.32 9.75
N MET A 5 -23.38 0.25 9.14
CA MET A 5 -22.03 0.23 8.58
C MET A 5 -22.11 -0.37 7.17
N PRO A 6 -21.60 0.30 6.12
CA PRO A 6 -21.65 -0.26 4.77
C PRO A 6 -20.79 -1.52 4.66
N SER A 7 -21.09 -2.40 3.72
CA SER A 7 -20.21 -3.54 3.41
C SER A 7 -18.87 -3.03 2.85
N ILE A 8 -17.77 -3.59 3.33
CA ILE A 8 -16.45 -3.32 2.76
C ILE A 8 -16.27 -4.06 1.42
N TYR A 9 -15.77 -3.37 0.40
CA TYR A 9 -15.61 -3.94 -0.94
C TYR A 9 -14.26 -4.62 -1.13
N LYS A 10 -14.20 -5.53 -2.11
CA LYS A 10 -12.95 -6.22 -2.46
C LYS A 10 -11.88 -5.20 -2.87
N ASP A 11 -10.69 -5.36 -2.29
CA ASP A 11 -9.52 -4.51 -2.53
C ASP A 11 -9.70 -3.03 -2.13
N GLU A 12 -10.74 -2.70 -1.35
CA GLU A 12 -10.98 -1.36 -0.84
C GLU A 12 -10.01 -1.02 0.32
N LEU A 13 -9.49 0.21 0.34
CA LEU A 13 -8.80 0.75 1.51
C LEU A 13 -9.78 1.02 2.66
N VAL A 14 -9.42 0.65 3.89
CA VAL A 14 -10.21 0.92 5.10
C VAL A 14 -10.53 2.42 5.25
N TYR A 15 -9.61 3.28 4.82
CA TYR A 15 -9.83 4.73 4.73
C TYR A 15 -11.03 5.07 3.82
N SER A 16 -11.08 4.47 2.63
CA SER A 16 -12.18 4.65 1.67
C SER A 16 -13.50 4.14 2.24
N TRP A 17 -13.45 3.01 2.94
CA TRP A 17 -14.62 2.44 3.61
C TRP A 17 -15.18 3.38 4.68
N PHE A 18 -14.31 4.01 5.48
CA PHE A 18 -14.72 5.02 6.46
C PHE A 18 -15.25 6.30 5.81
N ALA A 19 -14.68 6.72 4.67
CA ALA A 19 -15.20 7.84 3.91
C ALA A 19 -16.60 7.57 3.33
N ARG A 20 -16.90 6.33 2.94
CA ARG A 20 -18.24 5.90 2.52
C ARG A 20 -19.21 5.84 3.69
N TYR A 21 -18.80 5.29 4.84
CA TYR A 21 -19.60 5.35 6.07
C TYR A 21 -20.01 6.79 6.39
N TYR A 22 -19.07 7.74 6.29
CA TYR A 22 -19.35 9.16 6.51
C TYR A 22 -20.50 9.68 5.64
N VAL A 23 -20.50 9.36 4.34
CA VAL A 23 -21.54 9.80 3.40
C VAL A 23 -22.85 9.06 3.60
N HIS A 24 -22.79 7.73 3.73
CA HIS A 24 -23.99 6.88 3.82
C HIS A 24 -24.76 7.10 5.10
N SER A 25 -24.07 7.40 6.20
CA SER A 25 -24.69 7.72 7.49
C SER A 25 -25.23 9.15 7.56
N GLY A 26 -25.06 9.96 6.50
CA GLY A 26 -25.64 11.30 6.40
C GLY A 26 -25.05 12.30 7.41
N HIS A 27 -23.81 12.09 7.84
CA HIS A 27 -23.19 12.99 8.81
C HIS A 27 -22.99 14.40 8.21
N PRO A 28 -23.29 15.48 8.94
CA PRO A 28 -23.16 16.85 8.43
C PRO A 28 -21.70 17.30 8.29
N ALA A 29 -20.76 16.63 8.96
CA ALA A 29 -19.33 16.88 8.85
C ALA A 29 -18.53 15.60 9.17
N TYR A 30 -17.37 15.44 8.54
CA TYR A 30 -16.54 14.23 8.69
C TYR A 30 -16.14 13.95 10.14
N VAL A 31 -16.01 14.99 10.98
CA VAL A 31 -15.61 14.86 12.39
C VAL A 31 -16.60 13.98 13.16
N PHE A 32 -17.89 14.01 12.84
CA PHE A 32 -18.88 13.16 13.49
C PHE A 32 -18.71 11.67 13.14
N ALA A 33 -18.32 11.38 11.89
CA ALA A 33 -17.97 10.01 11.51
C ALA A 33 -16.67 9.55 12.20
N ILE A 34 -15.71 10.46 12.41
CA ILE A 34 -14.48 10.18 13.17
C ILE A 34 -14.77 9.93 14.64
N GLU A 35 -15.67 10.69 15.25
CA GLU A 35 -16.13 10.45 16.63
C GLU A 35 -16.81 9.09 16.77
N ASP A 36 -17.57 8.68 15.76
CA ASP A 36 -18.21 7.36 15.74
C ASP A 36 -17.22 6.21 15.57
N LEU A 37 -16.15 6.40 14.79
CA LEU A 37 -15.22 5.33 14.42
C LEU A 37 -13.96 5.24 15.30
N LEU A 38 -13.36 6.37 15.63
CA LEU A 38 -12.00 6.44 16.20
C LEU A 38 -12.02 6.82 17.68
N GLU A 39 -10.96 6.46 18.40
CA GLU A 39 -10.81 6.76 19.84
C GLU A 39 -10.74 8.25 20.15
N ARG A 40 -10.14 9.05 19.25
CA ARG A 40 -10.01 10.50 19.43
C ARG A 40 -10.63 11.23 18.25
N LYS A 41 -11.51 12.18 18.53
CA LYS A 41 -12.21 13.01 17.54
C LYS A 41 -11.31 13.85 16.64
N ASN A 42 -10.11 14.18 17.13
CA ASN A 42 -9.10 14.94 16.39
C ASN A 42 -8.07 14.04 15.70
N THR A 43 -8.24 12.71 15.75
CA THR A 43 -7.37 11.79 15.03
C THR A 43 -7.53 12.04 13.54
N ARG A 44 -6.39 12.22 12.88
CA ARG A 44 -6.34 12.20 11.44
C ARG A 44 -6.44 10.74 10.97
N PRO A 45 -7.43 10.38 10.15
CA PRO A 45 -7.52 9.04 9.59
C PRO A 45 -6.31 8.78 8.70
N ASP A 46 -5.72 7.60 8.88
CA ASP A 46 -4.58 7.17 8.10
C ASP A 46 -5.03 6.72 6.70
N LEU A 47 -4.30 7.14 5.67
CA LEU A 47 -4.60 6.80 4.26
C LEU A 47 -4.07 5.42 3.86
N GLU A 48 -3.02 4.95 4.54
CA GLU A 48 -2.33 3.70 4.23
C GLU A 48 -2.66 2.59 5.24
N PHE A 49 -2.87 2.95 6.51
CA PHE A 49 -3.15 2.01 7.61
C PHE A 49 -4.50 2.27 8.27
N ILE A 50 -4.76 1.56 9.37
CA ILE A 50 -5.95 1.77 10.19
C ILE A 50 -5.60 2.61 11.43
N SER A 51 -6.40 3.62 11.70
CA SER A 51 -6.33 4.41 12.94
C SER A 51 -7.06 3.69 14.09
N HIS A 52 -6.67 3.97 15.33
CA HIS A 52 -7.26 3.32 16.51
C HIS A 52 -8.77 3.52 16.60
N LEU A 53 -9.51 2.41 16.55
CA LEU A 53 -10.95 2.36 16.64
C LEU A 53 -11.40 2.49 18.09
N ASN A 54 -12.47 3.25 18.34
CA ASN A 54 -13.11 3.19 19.65
C ASN A 54 -13.76 1.81 19.87
N LEU A 55 -14.08 1.50 21.12
CA LEU A 55 -14.60 0.19 21.52
C LEU A 55 -15.88 -0.20 20.76
N HIS A 56 -16.80 0.74 20.59
CA HIS A 56 -18.09 0.48 19.92
C HIS A 56 -17.92 0.19 18.42
N ALA A 57 -17.11 0.99 17.73
CA ALA A 57 -16.78 0.76 16.32
C ALA A 57 -16.09 -0.58 16.11
N ARG A 58 -15.13 -0.91 16.98
CA ARG A 58 -14.43 -2.20 16.99
C ARG A 58 -15.38 -3.38 17.15
N GLU A 59 -16.34 -3.31 18.06
CA GLU A 59 -17.35 -4.37 18.26
C GLU A 59 -18.22 -4.59 17.02
N ILE A 60 -18.58 -3.53 16.31
CA ILE A 60 -19.38 -3.61 15.08
C ILE A 60 -18.54 -4.16 13.93
N ILE A 61 -17.36 -3.60 13.71
CA ILE A 61 -16.46 -3.97 12.62
C ILE A 61 -16.01 -5.43 12.75
N THR A 62 -15.68 -5.89 13.97
CA THR A 62 -15.22 -7.27 14.20
C THR A 62 -16.30 -8.31 13.90
N LYS A 63 -17.59 -7.94 13.92
CA LYS A 63 -18.69 -8.82 13.48
C LYS A 63 -18.78 -8.95 11.96
N MET A 64 -18.20 -8.02 11.22
CA MET A 64 -18.20 -8.00 9.75
C MET A 64 -16.91 -8.60 9.19
N ILE A 65 -15.76 -8.26 9.79
CA ILE A 65 -14.43 -8.68 9.36
C ILE A 65 -13.49 -8.74 10.58
N PRO A 66 -12.74 -9.84 10.78
CA PRO A 66 -11.73 -9.89 11.82
C PRO A 66 -10.71 -8.76 11.70
N MET A 67 -10.27 -8.17 12.81
CA MET A 67 -9.32 -7.06 12.79
C MET A 67 -8.02 -7.39 12.04
N GLU A 68 -7.53 -8.63 12.19
CA GLU A 68 -6.34 -9.09 11.46
C GLU A 68 -6.58 -9.09 9.94
N GLU A 69 -7.71 -9.61 9.48
CA GLU A 69 -8.08 -9.61 8.06
C GLU A 69 -8.29 -8.18 7.54
N LEU A 70 -8.87 -7.28 8.34
CA LEU A 70 -9.01 -5.88 7.97
C LEU A 70 -7.64 -5.23 7.76
N VAL A 71 -6.67 -5.50 8.63
CA VAL A 71 -5.31 -4.99 8.46
C VAL A 71 -4.65 -5.60 7.21
N LEU A 72 -4.67 -6.92 7.05
CA LEU A 72 -3.98 -7.61 5.94
C LEU A 72 -4.62 -7.31 4.57
N TYR A 73 -5.94 -7.17 4.52
CA TYR A 73 -6.70 -7.13 3.27
C TYR A 73 -7.37 -5.78 2.96
N HIS A 74 -7.30 -4.81 3.87
CA HIS A 74 -7.86 -3.47 3.65
C HIS A 74 -6.93 -2.32 4.06
N THR A 75 -5.64 -2.61 4.28
CA THR A 75 -4.59 -1.58 4.43
C THR A 75 -3.43 -1.82 3.46
N MET A 76 -2.47 -0.91 3.44
CA MET A 76 -1.21 -1.01 2.70
C MET A 76 -0.12 -1.80 3.46
N PHE A 77 -0.45 -2.43 4.60
CA PHE A 77 0.45 -3.31 5.35
C PHE A 77 1.21 -4.33 4.47
N PRO A 78 0.61 -4.97 3.44
CA PRO A 78 1.33 -5.90 2.59
C PRO A 78 2.49 -5.31 1.78
N CYS A 79 2.55 -3.98 1.60
CA CYS A 79 3.72 -3.33 0.99
C CYS A 79 5.00 -3.53 1.80
N TYR A 80 4.89 -3.85 3.09
CA TYR A 80 6.02 -3.98 4.00
C TYR A 80 6.40 -5.43 4.29
N ARG A 81 5.85 -6.40 3.54
CA ARG A 81 6.04 -7.85 3.77
C ARG A 81 7.48 -8.36 3.79
N PHE A 82 8.44 -7.56 3.35
CA PHE A 82 9.88 -7.87 3.39
C PHE A 82 10.61 -7.19 4.57
N ALA A 83 9.90 -6.54 5.48
CA ALA A 83 10.44 -6.09 6.76
C ALA A 83 10.70 -7.28 7.70
N GLU A 84 11.47 -7.05 8.75
CA GLU A 84 11.74 -8.12 9.73
C GLU A 84 10.46 -8.61 10.41
N ASN A 85 10.36 -9.92 10.63
CA ASN A 85 9.15 -10.55 11.20
C ASN A 85 8.75 -9.94 12.54
N THR A 86 9.71 -9.63 13.41
CA THR A 86 9.42 -8.98 14.70
C THR A 86 8.73 -7.64 14.51
N ARG A 87 9.14 -6.86 13.51
CA ARG A 87 8.51 -5.58 13.15
C ARG A 87 7.13 -5.80 12.55
N LEU A 88 6.96 -6.80 11.67
CA LEU A 88 5.67 -7.16 11.09
C LEU A 88 4.66 -7.59 12.16
N CYS A 89 5.05 -8.52 13.04
CA CYS A 89 4.20 -9.00 14.14
C CYS A 89 3.82 -7.86 15.08
N ASN A 90 4.78 -7.01 15.47
CA ASN A 90 4.51 -5.87 16.34
C ASN A 90 3.57 -4.87 15.66
N ALA A 91 3.79 -4.55 14.39
CA ALA A 91 2.95 -3.62 13.63
C ALA A 91 1.52 -4.17 13.43
N LEU A 92 1.37 -5.45 13.09
CA LEU A 92 0.07 -6.11 12.99
C LEU A 92 -0.66 -6.04 14.31
N LYS A 93 -0.04 -6.52 15.40
CA LYS A 93 -0.62 -6.48 16.75
C LYS A 93 -1.01 -5.06 17.16
N SER A 94 -0.19 -4.08 16.80
CA SER A 94 -0.44 -2.68 17.12
C SER A 94 -1.69 -2.14 16.43
N MET A 95 -1.85 -2.44 15.15
CA MET A 95 -3.05 -2.06 14.39
C MET A 95 -4.29 -2.84 14.82
N THR A 96 -4.14 -4.10 15.24
CA THR A 96 -5.27 -4.89 15.74
C THR A 96 -5.69 -4.46 17.14
N ASP A 97 -4.77 -4.20 18.07
CA ASP A 97 -5.09 -4.07 19.51
C ASP A 97 -5.08 -2.62 20.03
N SER A 98 -4.98 -1.63 19.14
CA SER A 98 -4.81 -0.21 19.48
C SER A 98 -3.49 0.10 20.22
N GLY A 99 -2.35 -0.24 19.61
CA GLY A 99 -0.99 -0.02 20.14
C GLY A 99 -0.27 1.24 19.60
N GLU A 100 1.07 1.17 19.45
CA GLU A 100 1.88 2.21 18.79
C GLU A 100 1.54 2.45 17.30
N ASP A 101 1.78 3.66 16.80
CA ASP A 101 1.62 3.99 15.39
C ASP A 101 2.44 3.05 14.46
N ALA A 102 1.77 2.43 13.50
CA ALA A 102 2.38 1.53 12.51
C ALA A 102 3.50 2.22 11.70
N HIS A 103 3.46 3.54 11.52
CA HIS A 103 4.51 4.31 10.84
C HIS A 103 5.84 4.32 11.59
N HIS A 104 5.84 4.06 12.90
CA HIS A 104 7.07 3.93 13.69
C HIS A 104 7.64 2.51 13.63
N LEU A 105 6.75 1.52 13.51
CA LEU A 105 7.11 0.11 13.53
C LEU A 105 7.59 -0.38 12.15
N LEU A 106 7.00 0.14 11.07
CA LEU A 106 7.33 -0.25 9.69
C LEU A 106 8.35 0.71 9.04
N PRO A 107 9.15 0.24 8.06
CA PRO A 107 10.11 1.08 7.36
C PRO A 107 9.40 1.96 6.31
N VAL A 108 8.47 2.80 6.77
CA VAL A 108 7.74 3.75 5.92
C VAL A 108 8.71 4.81 5.43
N SER A 109 8.87 4.89 4.11
CA SER A 109 9.70 5.93 3.51
C SER A 109 9.05 7.29 3.76
N LYS A 110 9.73 8.13 4.55
CA LYS A 110 9.35 9.54 4.73
C LYS A 110 9.78 10.30 3.48
N ASN A 111 8.85 11.04 2.86
CA ASN A 111 9.16 11.93 1.73
C ASN A 111 10.33 12.83 2.14
N ARG A 112 11.47 12.71 1.45
CA ARG A 112 12.61 13.60 1.67
C ARG A 112 12.34 14.94 0.99
N LEU A 113 13.01 15.98 1.48
CA LEU A 113 12.95 17.31 0.86
C LEU A 113 13.38 17.19 -0.61
N GLY A 114 12.47 17.49 -1.55
CA GLY A 114 12.73 17.41 -3.00
C GLY A 114 12.30 16.11 -3.70
N GLU A 115 11.71 15.15 -3.00
CA GLU A 115 11.07 13.97 -3.62
C GLU A 115 9.64 14.29 -4.10
N GLN A 116 9.19 13.58 -5.15
CA GLN A 116 7.82 13.71 -5.67
C GLN A 116 6.79 13.42 -4.57
N HIS A 117 5.80 14.31 -4.45
CA HIS A 117 4.65 14.11 -3.58
C HIS A 117 3.90 12.83 -3.98
N HIS A 118 3.60 11.99 -2.99
CA HIS A 118 2.83 10.77 -3.20
C HIS A 118 1.35 11.10 -3.08
N TYR A 119 0.57 10.80 -4.12
CA TYR A 119 -0.88 11.03 -4.12
C TYR A 119 -1.63 9.71 -4.13
N ILE A 120 -2.85 9.70 -3.58
CA ILE A 120 -3.77 8.58 -3.79
C ILE A 120 -4.04 8.47 -5.29
N LYS A 121 -3.92 7.26 -5.82
CA LYS A 121 -4.12 6.93 -7.22
C LYS A 121 -5.40 6.14 -7.43
N TYR A 122 -5.91 6.18 -8.66
CA TYR A 122 -7.04 5.37 -9.10
C TYR A 122 -6.84 4.88 -10.55
N CYS A 123 -7.53 3.80 -10.88
CA CYS A 123 -7.68 3.32 -12.25
C CYS A 123 -9.05 3.81 -12.78
N PRO A 124 -9.11 4.54 -13.91
CA PRO A 124 -10.39 5.00 -14.46
C PRO A 124 -11.35 3.85 -14.78
N VAL A 125 -10.83 2.72 -15.25
CA VAL A 125 -11.65 1.54 -15.57
C VAL A 125 -12.17 0.85 -14.28
N CYS A 126 -11.33 0.68 -13.25
CA CYS A 126 -11.80 0.16 -11.95
C CYS A 126 -12.90 1.05 -11.35
N ALA A 127 -12.76 2.37 -11.48
CA ALA A 127 -13.75 3.31 -10.95
C ALA A 127 -15.09 3.19 -11.70
N ALA A 128 -15.07 3.09 -13.03
CA ALA A 128 -16.26 2.86 -13.83
C ALA A 128 -16.96 1.53 -13.47
N GLU A 129 -16.20 0.43 -13.38
CA GLU A 129 -16.72 -0.88 -12.97
C GLU A 129 -17.31 -0.85 -11.56
N ALA A 130 -16.68 -0.13 -10.62
CA ALA A 130 -17.20 0.02 -9.26
C ALA A 130 -18.52 0.78 -9.24
N ARG A 131 -18.65 1.87 -10.00
CA ARG A 131 -19.90 2.60 -10.14
C ARG A 131 -21.02 1.76 -10.75
N GLU A 132 -20.70 0.95 -11.75
CA GLU A 132 -21.68 0.02 -12.35
C GLU A 132 -22.14 -1.05 -11.36
N ALA A 133 -21.21 -1.63 -10.59
CA ALA A 133 -21.51 -2.72 -9.67
C ALA A 133 -22.15 -2.27 -8.35
N TYR A 134 -21.78 -1.09 -7.85
CA TYR A 134 -22.10 -0.64 -6.48
C TYR A 134 -22.82 0.71 -6.42
N GLY A 135 -22.91 1.44 -7.53
CA GLY A 135 -23.47 2.80 -7.56
C GLY A 135 -22.51 3.89 -7.07
N GLU A 136 -21.29 3.53 -6.67
CA GLU A 136 -20.25 4.44 -6.19
C GLU A 136 -18.84 3.85 -6.44
N THR A 137 -17.83 4.70 -6.54
CA THR A 137 -16.41 4.28 -6.57
C THR A 137 -15.73 4.37 -5.21
N TYR A 138 -14.58 3.70 -5.08
CA TYR A 138 -13.76 3.63 -3.88
C TYR A 138 -12.26 3.62 -4.21
N PHE A 139 -11.41 3.96 -3.25
CA PHE A 139 -9.96 3.85 -3.42
C PHE A 139 -9.51 2.40 -3.26
N THR A 140 -8.94 1.83 -4.32
CA THR A 140 -8.40 0.47 -4.28
C THR A 140 -6.97 0.44 -3.77
N ARG A 141 -6.60 -0.63 -3.06
CA ARG A 141 -5.21 -0.83 -2.61
C ARG A 141 -4.26 -1.07 -3.78
N SER A 142 -4.70 -1.85 -4.77
CA SER A 142 -3.90 -2.16 -5.96
C SER A 142 -3.44 -0.92 -6.73
N ALA A 143 -4.26 0.14 -6.78
CA ALA A 143 -3.87 1.41 -7.38
C ALA A 143 -2.84 2.18 -6.53
N ASN A 144 -2.80 1.93 -5.22
CA ASN A 144 -1.96 2.65 -4.26
C ASN A 144 -0.69 1.90 -3.87
N ILE A 145 -0.37 0.78 -4.55
CA ILE A 145 0.93 0.12 -4.40
C ILE A 145 2.04 1.13 -4.75
N ARG A 146 3.05 1.21 -3.87
CA ARG A 146 4.18 2.12 -4.01
C ARG A 146 4.99 1.77 -5.26
N ASN A 147 5.45 2.80 -5.98
CA ASN A 147 6.24 2.67 -7.22
C ASN A 147 5.56 1.92 -8.37
N VAL A 148 4.24 1.71 -8.31
CA VAL A 148 3.44 1.14 -9.39
C VAL A 148 2.52 2.23 -9.95
N ASP A 149 2.59 2.50 -11.24
CA ASP A 149 1.82 3.54 -11.93
C ASP A 149 0.91 2.97 -13.04
N ILE A 150 0.81 1.65 -13.11
CA ILE A 150 -0.05 0.92 -14.05
C ILE A 150 -1.02 0.04 -13.26
N CYS A 151 -2.29 0.07 -13.62
CA CYS A 151 -3.27 -0.89 -13.14
C CYS A 151 -2.97 -2.26 -13.75
N ALA A 152 -2.58 -3.24 -12.93
CA ALA A 152 -2.30 -4.60 -13.42
C ALA A 152 -3.55 -5.31 -13.98
N LYS A 153 -4.75 -4.94 -13.51
CA LYS A 153 -6.03 -5.51 -13.95
C LYS A 153 -6.42 -5.04 -15.35
N HIS A 154 -6.26 -3.75 -15.64
CA HIS A 154 -6.76 -3.11 -16.87
C HIS A 154 -5.66 -2.64 -17.82
N SER A 155 -4.40 -2.80 -17.45
CA SER A 155 -3.23 -2.40 -18.24
C SER A 155 -3.26 -0.93 -18.67
N CYS A 156 -3.76 -0.04 -17.82
CA CYS A 156 -3.80 1.40 -18.09
C CYS A 156 -3.06 2.19 -17.01
N ARG A 157 -2.63 3.41 -17.36
CA ARG A 157 -1.98 4.33 -16.41
C ARG A 157 -2.93 4.69 -15.28
N LEU A 158 -2.42 4.57 -14.05
CA LEU A 158 -3.07 5.08 -12.87
C LEU A 158 -3.03 6.61 -12.90
N LYS A 159 -4.10 7.24 -12.41
CA LYS A 159 -4.24 8.70 -12.34
C LYS A 159 -4.16 9.13 -10.89
N ASN A 160 -3.47 10.23 -10.64
CA ASN A 160 -3.40 10.83 -9.31
C ASN A 160 -4.71 11.58 -9.01
N THR A 161 -5.16 11.48 -7.76
CA THR A 161 -6.08 12.45 -7.16
C THR A 161 -5.31 13.68 -6.67
N ASN A 162 -5.99 14.64 -6.05
CA ASN A 162 -5.36 15.76 -5.35
C ASN A 162 -5.04 15.45 -3.89
N ILE A 163 -5.21 14.19 -3.45
CA ILE A 163 -5.03 13.78 -2.05
C ILE A 163 -3.58 13.34 -1.85
N GLU A 164 -2.79 14.17 -1.17
CA GLU A 164 -1.41 13.85 -0.85
C GLU A 164 -1.31 12.92 0.38
N ILE A 165 -0.61 11.79 0.24
CA ILE A 165 -0.24 10.89 1.34
C ILE A 165 0.92 11.53 2.11
N SER A 166 0.59 12.45 3.02
CA SER A 166 1.57 13.21 3.79
C SER A 166 1.03 13.57 5.16
N GLY A 167 1.79 13.33 6.24
CA GLY A 167 1.42 13.68 7.62
C GLY A 167 1.11 15.17 7.88
N LYS A 168 1.34 16.06 6.91
CA LYS A 168 1.03 17.51 6.99
C LYS A 168 -0.33 17.92 6.43
N GLN A 169 -1.01 17.06 5.68
CA GLN A 169 -2.35 17.34 5.15
C GLN A 169 -3.40 17.52 6.27
N SER A 170 -4.43 18.33 6.00
CA SER A 170 -5.57 18.48 6.89
C SER A 170 -6.29 17.15 7.12
N ALA A 171 -6.71 16.89 8.37
CA ALA A 171 -7.53 15.74 8.69
C ALA A 171 -8.87 15.85 7.95
N ARG A 172 -9.18 14.88 7.08
CA ARG A 172 -10.45 14.80 6.35
C ARG A 172 -10.72 13.35 5.95
N LEU A 173 -11.99 13.02 5.74
CA LEU A 173 -12.41 11.85 4.97
C LEU A 173 -12.71 12.30 3.53
N TYR A 174 -11.80 12.01 2.61
CA TYR A 174 -11.96 12.24 1.19
C TYR A 174 -12.82 11.14 0.60
N VAL A 175 -13.95 11.51 0.01
CA VAL A 175 -14.90 10.57 -0.58
C VAL A 175 -14.44 10.27 -2.00
N ALA A 176 -14.17 9.00 -2.29
CA ALA A 176 -13.63 8.61 -3.60
C ALA A 176 -14.53 9.07 -4.75
N GLU A 177 -15.86 8.99 -4.61
CA GLU A 177 -16.81 9.46 -5.62
C GLU A 177 -16.66 10.95 -5.97
N THR A 178 -16.27 11.80 -5.02
CA THR A 178 -16.08 13.24 -5.28
C THR A 178 -14.69 13.56 -5.82
N GLU A 179 -13.71 12.70 -5.58
CA GLU A 179 -12.29 12.97 -5.85
C GLU A 179 -11.78 12.28 -7.12
N ILE A 180 -12.42 11.17 -7.52
CA ILE A 180 -12.12 10.43 -8.73
C ILE A 180 -12.87 11.06 -9.91
N LYS A 181 -12.11 11.45 -10.94
CA LYS A 181 -12.66 12.05 -12.16
C LYS A 181 -12.89 10.98 -13.22
N ASP A 182 -13.94 11.16 -14.01
CA ASP A 182 -14.15 10.38 -15.22
C ASP A 182 -13.21 10.88 -16.30
N VAL A 183 -12.20 10.07 -16.59
CA VAL A 183 -11.17 10.36 -17.58
C VAL A 183 -10.95 9.13 -18.44
N GLU A 184 -10.65 9.34 -19.71
CA GLU A 184 -10.35 8.26 -20.62
C GLU A 184 -9.10 7.48 -20.18
N PRO A 185 -9.14 6.14 -20.17
CA PRO A 185 -8.01 5.31 -19.78
C PRO A 185 -6.89 5.40 -20.82
N GLU A 186 -5.66 5.59 -20.33
CA GLU A 186 -4.46 5.55 -21.16
C GLU A 186 -3.84 4.15 -21.07
N PHE A 187 -4.14 3.30 -22.07
CA PHE A 187 -3.65 1.93 -22.10
C PHE A 187 -2.14 1.85 -22.36
N VAL A 188 -1.47 0.99 -21.60
CA VAL A 188 -0.04 0.71 -21.72
C VAL A 188 0.15 -0.57 -22.52
N LYS A 189 1.05 -0.53 -23.51
CA LYS A 189 1.40 -1.71 -24.31
C LYS A 189 2.11 -2.75 -23.45
N ASN A 190 2.00 -4.02 -23.87
CA ASN A 190 2.77 -5.09 -23.28
C ASN A 190 4.28 -4.78 -23.33
N GLY A 191 4.93 -4.88 -22.18
CA GLY A 191 6.34 -4.54 -22.01
C GLY A 191 6.78 -4.73 -20.56
N ARG A 192 8.06 -4.46 -20.28
CA ARG A 192 8.65 -4.68 -18.96
C ARG A 192 7.94 -3.93 -17.83
N GLU A 193 7.45 -2.74 -18.13
CA GLU A 193 6.76 -1.89 -17.15
C GLU A 193 5.44 -2.52 -16.69
N LEU A 194 4.61 -2.99 -17.63
CA LEU A 194 3.39 -3.72 -17.31
C LEU A 194 3.70 -5.04 -16.58
N GLN A 195 4.72 -5.79 -17.03
CA GLN A 195 5.16 -7.02 -16.35
C GLN A 195 5.60 -6.75 -14.91
N PHE A 196 6.32 -5.65 -14.68
CA PHE A 196 6.72 -5.22 -13.35
C PHE A 196 5.52 -4.86 -12.49
N ALA A 197 4.56 -4.09 -13.01
CA ALA A 197 3.33 -3.74 -12.29
C ALA A 197 2.49 -4.98 -11.94
N GLN A 198 2.37 -5.94 -12.86
CA GLN A 198 1.71 -7.22 -12.64
C GLN A 198 2.40 -8.04 -11.56
N TYR A 199 3.72 -8.19 -11.64
CA TYR A 199 4.52 -8.89 -10.63
C TYR A 199 4.38 -8.25 -9.25
N MET A 200 4.50 -6.93 -9.16
CA MET A 200 4.34 -6.20 -7.89
C MET A 200 2.93 -6.35 -7.31
N THR A 201 1.90 -6.32 -8.16
CA THR A 201 0.52 -6.54 -7.72
C THR A 201 0.31 -7.97 -7.23
N GLU A 202 0.84 -8.98 -7.93
CA GLU A 202 0.78 -10.37 -7.48
C GLU A 202 1.48 -10.53 -6.13
N VAL A 203 2.70 -10.00 -5.99
CA VAL A 203 3.48 -10.03 -4.74
C VAL A 203 2.72 -9.34 -3.60
N PHE A 204 2.03 -8.24 -3.86
CA PHE A 204 1.21 -7.53 -2.86
C PHE A 204 -0.02 -8.33 -2.43
N GLN A 205 -0.62 -9.11 -3.33
CA GLN A 205 -1.82 -9.91 -3.06
C GLN A 205 -1.52 -11.28 -2.42
N LYS A 206 -0.27 -11.73 -2.42
CA LYS A 206 0.10 -12.98 -1.73
C LYS A 206 -0.07 -12.82 -0.22
N PRO A 207 -0.46 -13.90 0.49
CA PRO A 207 -0.43 -13.93 1.95
C PRO A 207 0.92 -13.49 2.52
N ILE A 208 0.89 -12.86 3.68
CA ILE A 208 2.08 -12.45 4.41
C ILE A 208 2.47 -13.60 5.34
N GLU A 209 3.69 -14.12 5.17
CA GLU A 209 4.27 -15.12 6.06
C GLU A 209 5.07 -14.39 7.15
N MET A 210 4.60 -14.48 8.40
CA MET A 210 5.21 -13.80 9.55
C MET A 210 6.21 -14.67 10.33
N ASP A 211 6.41 -15.91 9.90
CA ASP A 211 7.29 -16.89 10.52
C ASP A 211 8.51 -17.24 9.64
N ASN A 212 8.71 -16.52 8.53
CA ASN A 212 9.82 -16.75 7.61
C ASN A 212 11.17 -16.44 8.27
N LYS A 213 12.01 -17.47 8.47
CA LYS A 213 13.31 -17.33 9.13
C LYS A 213 14.42 -16.85 8.19
N THR A 214 14.19 -16.90 6.88
CA THR A 214 15.20 -16.55 5.88
C THR A 214 15.14 -15.05 5.59
N GLY A 215 16.23 -14.36 5.90
CA GLY A 215 16.36 -12.93 5.58
C GLY A 215 16.38 -12.68 4.07
N ILE A 216 15.83 -11.55 3.62
CA ILE A 216 15.77 -11.21 2.19
C ILE A 216 17.15 -11.23 1.52
N GLY A 217 18.20 -10.78 2.21
CA GLY A 217 19.57 -10.81 1.70
C GLY A 217 20.11 -12.22 1.49
N GLU A 218 19.80 -13.14 2.40
CA GLU A 218 20.15 -14.58 2.28
C GLU A 218 19.40 -15.22 1.12
N PHE A 219 18.10 -14.97 1.01
CA PHE A 219 17.29 -15.44 -0.11
C PHE A 219 17.85 -14.93 -1.45
N LEU A 220 18.12 -13.63 -1.56
CA LEU A 220 18.68 -13.06 -2.80
C LEU A 220 20.07 -13.62 -3.10
N ASN A 221 20.91 -13.86 -2.09
CA ASN A 221 22.21 -14.52 -2.29
C ASN A 221 22.08 -15.90 -2.89
N SER A 222 21.13 -16.71 -2.40
CA SER A 222 20.88 -18.05 -2.94
C SER A 222 20.51 -18.01 -4.43
N LYS A 223 19.88 -16.92 -4.89
CA LYS A 223 19.53 -16.72 -6.31
C LYS A 223 20.71 -16.27 -7.18
N LEU A 224 21.85 -15.93 -6.58
CA LEU A 224 23.08 -15.60 -7.31
C LEU A 224 24.03 -16.80 -7.47
N GLU A 225 23.74 -17.94 -6.84
CA GLU A 225 24.57 -19.14 -6.93
C GLU A 225 24.68 -19.63 -8.38
N GLY A 226 25.90 -19.98 -8.80
CA GLY A 226 26.19 -20.40 -10.18
C GLY A 226 26.15 -19.27 -11.23
N THR A 227 25.89 -18.03 -10.84
CA THR A 227 25.92 -16.87 -11.74
C THR A 227 27.27 -16.16 -11.72
N LYS A 228 27.52 -15.31 -12.73
CA LYS A 228 28.70 -14.43 -12.80
C LYS A 228 28.78 -13.38 -11.68
N TYR A 229 27.72 -13.21 -10.89
CA TYR A 229 27.65 -12.24 -9.80
C TYR A 229 28.19 -12.77 -8.47
N LEU A 230 28.45 -14.07 -8.38
CA LEU A 230 29.02 -14.72 -7.22
C LEU A 230 30.35 -15.39 -7.59
N SER A 231 31.35 -15.30 -6.71
CA SER A 231 32.64 -15.95 -6.97
C SER A 231 32.49 -17.48 -7.05
N ALA A 232 33.39 -18.15 -7.77
CA ALA A 232 33.34 -19.61 -7.95
C ALA A 232 33.36 -20.41 -6.62
N ARG A 233 33.82 -19.80 -5.52
CA ARG A 233 33.81 -20.39 -4.17
C ARG A 233 32.59 -19.97 -3.34
N GLY A 234 31.66 -19.19 -3.89
CA GLY A 234 30.45 -18.69 -3.22
C GLY A 234 30.69 -17.59 -2.18
N LYS A 235 31.95 -17.22 -1.90
CA LYS A 235 32.32 -16.37 -0.75
C LYS A 235 32.25 -14.87 -0.98
N ALA A 236 32.24 -14.41 -2.23
CA ALA A 236 32.33 -12.99 -2.55
C ALA A 236 31.38 -12.61 -3.69
N ARG A 237 30.66 -11.50 -3.51
CA ARG A 237 29.71 -10.95 -4.49
C ARG A 237 30.40 -9.91 -5.36
N ASN A 238 30.27 -10.04 -6.68
CA ASN A 238 30.60 -8.96 -7.61
C ASN A 238 29.43 -7.98 -7.71
N ILE A 239 29.22 -7.24 -6.62
CA ILE A 239 28.07 -6.33 -6.46
C ILE A 239 28.09 -5.18 -7.47
N THR A 240 29.28 -4.74 -7.89
CA THR A 240 29.44 -3.70 -8.91
C THR A 240 28.93 -4.18 -10.27
N LEU A 241 29.29 -5.41 -10.67
CA LEU A 241 28.79 -6.00 -11.93
C LEU A 241 27.27 -6.18 -11.87
N LEU A 242 26.74 -6.73 -10.78
CA LEU A 242 25.30 -6.92 -10.60
C LEU A 242 24.56 -5.59 -10.69
N PHE A 243 25.06 -4.55 -10.02
CA PHE A 243 24.45 -3.22 -10.05
C PHE A 243 24.44 -2.63 -11.46
N ASN A 244 25.58 -2.66 -12.17
CA ASN A 244 25.66 -2.10 -13.51
C ASN A 244 24.71 -2.79 -14.50
N GLU A 245 24.64 -4.12 -14.48
CA GLU A 245 23.73 -4.87 -15.34
C GLU A 245 22.26 -4.73 -14.92
N PHE A 246 21.98 -4.62 -13.63
CA PHE A 246 20.65 -4.28 -13.13
C PHE A 246 20.17 -2.93 -13.66
N MET A 247 21.03 -1.91 -13.60
CA MET A 247 20.72 -0.58 -14.10
C MET A 247 20.49 -0.58 -15.61
N ASP A 248 21.30 -1.33 -16.38
CA ASP A 248 21.11 -1.45 -17.83
C ASP A 248 19.81 -2.21 -18.19
N PHE A 249 19.51 -3.28 -17.46
CA PHE A 249 18.30 -4.08 -17.68
C PHE A 249 17.01 -3.27 -17.45
N TYR A 250 17.00 -2.43 -16.40
CA TYR A 250 15.84 -1.61 -16.03
C TYR A 250 15.92 -0.16 -16.54
N LYS A 251 16.87 0.17 -17.41
CA LYS A 251 17.07 1.55 -17.90
C LYS A 251 15.85 2.19 -18.55
N THR A 252 14.95 1.38 -19.09
CA THR A 252 13.74 1.83 -19.79
C THR A 252 12.55 2.03 -18.85
N LEU A 253 12.64 1.67 -17.57
CA LEU A 253 11.58 1.94 -16.60
C LEU A 253 11.67 3.40 -16.13
N PRO A 254 10.54 4.13 -16.05
CA PRO A 254 10.54 5.55 -15.70
C PRO A 254 10.96 5.82 -14.25
N ASN A 255 10.71 4.86 -13.34
CA ASN A 255 11.02 4.99 -11.92
C ASN A 255 12.12 4.00 -11.52
N GLN A 256 13.35 4.49 -11.40
CA GLN A 256 14.48 3.68 -10.94
C GLN A 256 14.53 3.69 -9.41
N GLY A 257 14.11 2.59 -8.78
CA GLY A 257 14.09 2.46 -7.31
C GLY A 257 15.50 2.44 -6.70
N LEU A 258 16.45 1.75 -7.33
CA LEU A 258 17.86 1.76 -6.95
C LEU A 258 18.61 2.76 -7.83
N THR A 259 19.30 3.71 -7.19
CA THR A 259 20.10 4.74 -7.89
C THR A 259 21.58 4.67 -7.50
N LYS A 260 21.92 3.98 -6.41
CA LYS A 260 23.28 3.93 -5.86
C LYS A 260 23.66 2.48 -5.53
N LEU A 261 24.91 2.12 -5.80
CA LEU A 261 25.49 0.82 -5.45
C LEU A 261 25.31 0.49 -3.96
N SER A 262 25.46 1.48 -3.09
CA SER A 262 25.31 1.31 -1.64
C SER A 262 23.89 0.90 -1.21
N GLN A 263 22.86 1.23 -1.97
CA GLN A 263 21.49 0.75 -1.70
C GLN A 263 21.39 -0.74 -2.00
N MET A 264 21.97 -1.20 -3.12
CA MET A 264 22.00 -2.63 -3.45
C MET A 264 22.82 -3.41 -2.42
N GLN A 265 23.98 -2.89 -1.98
CA GLN A 265 24.76 -3.53 -0.92
C GLN A 265 23.95 -3.74 0.36
N LYS A 266 23.19 -2.73 0.81
CA LYS A 266 22.34 -2.83 2.01
C LYS A 266 21.28 -3.92 1.92
N ILE A 267 20.58 -4.03 0.79
CA ILE A 267 19.57 -5.09 0.56
C ILE A 267 20.15 -6.49 0.82
N PHE A 268 21.42 -6.66 0.47
CA PHE A 268 22.14 -7.91 0.53
C PHE A 268 22.82 -8.19 1.88
N THR A 269 22.92 -7.20 2.76
CA THR A 269 23.59 -7.33 4.07
C THR A 269 22.64 -7.19 5.26
N GLY A 270 21.41 -6.69 5.03
CA GLY A 270 20.57 -6.16 6.11
C GLY A 270 20.94 -4.71 6.38
#